data_AF-A0A932THH8-F1
#
_entry.id   AF-A0A932THH8-F1
#
_cell.length_a   1.000
_cell.length_b   1.000
_cell.length_c   1.000
_cell.angle_alpha   90.00
_cell.angle_beta   90.00
_cell.angle_gamma   90.00
#
_symmetry.space_group_name_H-M   'P 1'
#
loop_
_entity.id
_entity.type
_entity.pdbx_description
1 polymer ?
#
loop_
_entity_poly.entity_id
_entity_poly.type
_entity_poly.pdbx_seq_one_letter_code
_entity_poly.pdbx_strand_id
1 'polypeptide(L)' 'MARRKRKTTVTAQIPSTVELTKLKSGNSLRIEVRRGEQLLGTLSMGRGSVEWWPRGNKTNILRKRWRAFADMLDEHMK' A
#
# COMPACT_ATOMS: atom_id res chain seq x y z
N MET A 1 32.40 -12.84 -2.63
CA MET A 1 31.57 -12.05 -1.68
C MET A 1 30.11 -12.15 -2.07
N ALA A 2 29.27 -12.83 -1.29
CA ALA A 2 27.87 -13.05 -1.65
C ALA A 2 27.06 -11.74 -1.50
N ARG A 3 26.39 -11.31 -2.56
CA ARG A 3 25.49 -10.14 -2.58
C ARG A 3 24.35 -10.40 -1.59
N ARG A 4 24.43 -9.81 -0.38
CA ARG A 4 23.38 -9.87 0.65
C ARG A 4 22.08 -9.34 0.03
N LYS A 5 21.18 -10.25 -0.40
CA LYS A 5 19.88 -9.88 -0.99
C LYS A 5 19.14 -9.06 0.06
N ARG A 6 18.86 -7.79 -0.25
CA ARG A 6 18.20 -6.89 0.69
C ARG A 6 16.76 -7.40 0.85
N LYS A 7 16.45 -7.97 2.00
CA LYS A 7 15.15 -8.60 2.31
C LYS A 7 14.11 -7.49 2.45
N THR A 8 13.09 -7.51 1.59
CA THR A 8 11.92 -6.64 1.72
C THR A 8 10.96 -7.30 2.69
N THR A 9 10.53 -6.57 3.72
CA THR A 9 9.57 -7.07 4.73
C THR A 9 8.28 -6.27 4.60
N VAL A 10 7.15 -6.98 4.53
CA VAL A 10 5.79 -6.41 4.50
C VAL A 10 5.07 -6.95 5.73
N THR A 11 4.66 -6.07 6.64
CA THR A 11 3.94 -6.44 7.86
C THR A 11 2.52 -5.88 7.79
N ALA A 12 1.52 -6.73 7.98
CA ALA A 12 0.11 -6.34 8.09
C ALA A 12 -0.43 -6.81 9.44
N GLN A 13 -0.96 -5.89 10.24
CA GLN A 13 -1.67 -6.21 11.47
C GLN A 13 -3.17 -6.05 11.20
N ILE A 14 -3.89 -7.17 11.09
CA ILE A 14 -5.33 -7.17 10.81
C ILE A 14 -6.03 -8.03 11.87
N PRO A 15 -6.71 -7.43 12.86
CA PRO A 15 -7.59 -8.16 13.75
C PRO A 15 -8.93 -8.37 13.02
N SER A 16 -9.27 -9.63 12.69
CA SER A 16 -10.51 -10.04 11.99
C SER A 16 -10.69 -9.46 10.58
N THR A 17 -11.48 -10.12 9.73
CA THR A 17 -11.74 -9.69 8.34
C THR A 17 -12.27 -8.24 8.32
N VAL A 18 -11.46 -7.28 7.86
CA VAL A 18 -11.86 -5.88 7.75
C VAL A 18 -12.39 -5.60 6.36
N GLU A 19 -13.70 -5.39 6.23
CA GLU A 19 -14.31 -4.88 5.01
C GLU A 19 -13.99 -3.38 4.85
N LEU A 20 -13.13 -3.04 3.89
CA LEU A 20 -12.62 -1.68 3.66
C LEU A 20 -13.58 -0.79 2.85
N THR A 21 -14.60 -1.38 2.23
CA THR A 21 -15.57 -0.70 1.35
C THR A 21 -16.85 -0.29 2.06
N LYS A 22 -17.07 -0.75 3.30
CA LYS A 22 -18.32 -0.53 4.04
C LYS A 22 -18.52 0.93 4.39
N LEU A 23 -19.70 1.47 4.05
CA LEU A 23 -20.10 2.84 4.35
C LEU A 23 -20.04 3.10 5.88
N LYS A 24 -19.49 4.25 6.29
CA LYS A 24 -19.36 4.71 7.70
C LYS A 24 -18.39 3.92 8.61
N SER A 25 -17.67 2.94 8.10
CA SER A 25 -16.76 2.15 8.94
C SER A 25 -15.47 2.87 9.33
N GLY A 26 -15.06 3.93 8.61
CA GLY A 26 -13.75 4.58 8.80
C GLY A 26 -12.56 3.66 8.54
N ASN A 27 -12.81 2.42 8.10
CA ASN A 27 -11.81 1.38 7.98
C ASN A 27 -10.86 1.71 6.82
N SER A 28 -9.58 1.83 7.14
CA SER A 28 -8.51 1.91 6.15
C SER A 28 -7.38 1.00 6.59
N LEU A 29 -6.82 0.26 5.63
CA LEU A 29 -5.66 -0.59 5.81
C LEU A 29 -4.42 0.20 5.40
N ARG A 30 -3.50 0.36 6.34
CA ARG A 30 -2.23 1.06 6.13
C ARG A 30 -1.09 0.06 6.24
N ILE A 31 -0.25 0.00 5.21
CA ILE A 31 0.91 -0.89 5.13
C ILE A 31 2.16 -0.02 4.99
N GLU A 32 3.09 -0.15 5.94
CA GLU A 32 4.42 0.43 5.82
C GLU A 32 5.34 -0.51 5.07
N VAL A 33 5.96 -0.03 3.99
CA VAL A 33 6.94 -0.79 3.22
C VAL A 33 8.33 -0.29 3.59
N ARG A 34 9.16 -1.18 4.16
CA ARG A 34 10.49 -0.83 4.66
C ARG A 34 11.58 -1.73 4.05
N ARG A 35 12.79 -1.19 3.99
CA ARG A 35 14.03 -1.90 3.64
C ARG A 35 14.98 -1.82 4.83
N GLY A 36 14.97 -2.85 5.67
CA GLY A 36 15.58 -2.74 7.00
C GLY A 36 14.88 -1.64 7.79
N GLU A 37 15.66 -0.71 8.34
CA GLU A 37 15.12 0.42 9.12
C GLU A 37 14.60 1.56 8.25
N GLN A 38 14.91 1.56 6.94
CA GLN A 38 14.50 2.62 6.03
C GLN A 38 13.04 2.44 5.58
N LEU A 39 12.18 3.41 5.91
CA LEU A 39 10.85 3.53 5.28
C LEU A 39 11.02 3.85 3.78
N LEU A 40 10.37 3.08 2.92
CA LEU A 40 10.31 3.37 1.48
C LEU A 40 9.05 4.16 1.14
N GLY A 41 7.95 3.81 1.80
CA GLY A 41 6.67 4.50 1.67
C GLY A 41 5.57 3.77 2.40
N THR A 42 4.37 4.35 2.33
CA THR A 42 3.16 3.80 2.92
C THR A 42 2.14 3.54 1.82
N LEU A 43 1.60 2.32 1.77
CA LEU A 43 0.40 2.00 1.01
C LEU A 43 -0.81 2.18 1.92
N SER A 44 -1.78 2.98 1.48
CA SER A 44 -3.05 3.21 2.17
C SER A 44 -4.19 2.74 1.29
N MET A 45 -5.06 1.88 1.82
CA MET A 45 -6.21 1.32 1.12
C MET A 45 -7.46 1.55 1.95
N GLY A 46 -8.48 2.17 1.36
CA GLY A 46 -9.75 2.41 2.04
C GLY A 46 -10.92 2.43 1.08
N ARG A 47 -12.07 2.92 1.53
CA ARG A 47 -13.34 2.87 0.79
C ARG A 47 -13.26 3.39 -0.65
N GLY A 48 -12.55 4.50 -0.86
CA GLY A 48 -12.58 5.22 -2.12
C GLY A 48 -11.37 5.00 -3.02
N SER A 49 -10.23 4.63 -2.44
CA SER A 49 -8.94 4.72 -3.12
C SER A 49 -7.89 3.76 -2.55
N VAL A 50 -6.96 3.45 -3.44
CA VAL A 50 -5.63 2.91 -3.13
C VAL A 50 -4.63 4.03 -3.36
N GLU A 51 -3.75 4.24 -2.38
CA GLU A 51 -2.83 5.37 -2.35
C GLU A 51 -1.42 4.94 -1.98
N TRP A 52 -0.44 5.47 -2.70
CA TRP A 52 0.96 5.29 -2.39
C TRP A 52 1.61 6.62 -1.98
N TRP A 53 2.23 6.59 -0.80
CA TRP A 53 2.88 7.71 -0.15
C TRP A 53 4.38 7.42 0.00
N PRO A 54 5.25 7.92 -0.89
CA PRO A 54 6.69 7.74 -0.78
C PRO A 54 7.23 8.42 0.47
N ARG A 55 8.33 7.88 1.01
CA ARG A 55 9.04 8.53 2.11
C ARG A 55 9.43 9.97 1.72
N GLY A 56 9.09 10.92 2.59
CA GLY A 56 9.46 12.33 2.44
C GLY A 56 8.49 13.18 1.63
N ASN A 57 7.46 12.57 1.02
CA ASN A 57 6.47 13.32 0.27
C ASN A 57 5.29 13.73 1.16
N LYS A 58 4.89 15.00 1.07
CA LYS A 58 3.69 15.55 1.72
C LYS A 58 2.40 15.24 0.94
N THR A 59 2.52 14.74 -0.29
CA THR A 59 1.42 14.42 -1.19
C THR A 59 1.58 12.99 -1.71
N ASN A 60 0.48 12.26 -1.89
CA ASN A 60 0.54 10.94 -2.53
C ASN A 60 1.03 11.08 -3.98
N ILE A 61 1.85 10.13 -4.43
CA ILE A 61 2.27 10.09 -5.85
C ILE A 61 1.34 9.23 -6.69
N LEU A 62 0.55 8.39 -6.03
CA LEU A 62 -0.50 7.61 -6.66
C LEU A 62 -1.72 7.66 -5.76
N ARG A 63 -2.85 8.05 -6.36
CA ARG A 63 -4.19 7.89 -5.79
C ARG A 63 -5.11 7.43 -6.91
N LYS A 64 -5.59 6.20 -6.81
CA LYS A 64 -6.50 5.59 -7.78
C LYS A 64 -7.76 5.11 -7.07
N ARG A 65 -8.93 5.23 -7.70
CA ARG A 65 -10.12 4.47 -7.28
C ARG A 65 -9.86 2.99 -7.58
N TRP A 66 -10.53 2.09 -6.86
CA TRP A 66 -10.31 0.65 -6.97
C TRP A 66 -10.32 0.10 -8.39
N ARG A 67 -11.31 0.49 -9.22
CA ARG A 67 -11.37 0.08 -10.63
C ARG A 67 -10.11 0.50 -11.40
N ALA A 68 -9.78 1.79 -11.36
CA ALA A 68 -8.59 2.33 -12.02
C ALA A 68 -7.27 1.77 -11.47
N PHE A 69 -7.26 1.27 -10.23
CA PHE A 69 -6.11 0.56 -9.68
C PHE A 69 -6.00 -0.86 -10.25
N ALA A 70 -7.11 -1.59 -10.37
CA ALA A 70 -7.14 -2.90 -11.02
C ALA A 70 -6.74 -2.81 -12.49
N ASP A 71 -7.33 -1.88 -13.25
CA ASP A 71 -7.01 -1.65 -14.67
C ASP A 71 -5.50 -1.40 -14.85
N MET A 72 -4.91 -0.57 -13.99
CA MET A 72 -3.48 -0.28 -14.00
C MET A 72 -2.63 -1.53 -13.74
N LEU A 73 -3.03 -2.41 -12.81
CA LEU A 73 -2.30 -3.66 -12.56
C LEU A 73 -2.39 -4.60 -13.75
N ASP A 74 -3.56 -4.74 -14.37
CA ASP A 74 -3.77 -5.57 -15.55
C ASP A 74 -2.93 -5.08 -16.75
N GLU A 75 -2.75 -3.77 -16.90
CA GLU A 75 -1.88 -3.18 -17.93
C GLU A 75 -0.40 -3.49 -17.70
N HIS A 76 0.08 -3.45 -16.45
CA HIS A 76 1.49 -3.60 -16.12
C HIS A 76 1.95 -5.05 -15.94
N MET A 77 1.01 -5.99 -15.79
CA MET A 77 1.29 -7.42 -15.64
C MET A 77 1.10 -8.23 -16.93
N LYS A 78 0.68 -7.58 -18.02
CA LYS A 78 0.80 -8.12 -19.39
C LYS A 78 2.24 -8.03 -19.88
#